data_AF-A0A9N9RFR6-F1
#
_entry.id   AF-A0A9N9RFR6-F1
#
_cell.length_a   1.000
_cell.length_b   1.000
_cell.length_c   1.000
_cell.angle_alpha   90.00
_cell.angle_beta   90.00
_cell.angle_gamma   90.00
#
_symmetry.space_group_name_H-M   'P 1'
#
loop_
_entity.id
_entity.type
_entity.pdbx_description
1 polymer ?
#
loop_
_entity_poly.entity_id
_entity_poly.type
_entity_poly.pdbx_seq_one_letter_code
_entity_poly.pdbx_strand_id
1 'polypeptide(L)'
;MEAKVSQGNQSVQMRRSRKRRKLVRNTDRIRRTRNIAQIRPSDPDCPGLARRYHECNTAPCPGPPRDPRADQCAVYDRRPFRGRFYTWVPYVDGEAPCTLNCRPRGQQFYASLALVADGTPCTKPGFRAICVQGTCKVSKIKANYIQ
;
A
#
# COMPACT_ATOMS: atom_id res chain seq x y z
N MET A 1 21.17 -7.64 -66.51
CA MET A 1 22.23 -6.78 -65.95
C MET A 1 21.71 -6.23 -64.64
N GLU A 2 22.12 -6.81 -63.52
CA GLU A 2 21.93 -6.20 -62.19
C GLU A 2 23.12 -5.27 -61.89
N ALA A 3 22.84 -4.14 -61.26
CA ALA A 3 23.80 -3.39 -60.44
C ALA A 3 23.00 -2.63 -59.37
N LYS A 4 22.88 -3.21 -58.17
CA LYS A 4 23.69 -3.00 -56.95
C LYS A 4 23.32 -1.74 -56.16
N VAL A 5 22.60 -2.00 -55.07
CA VAL A 5 22.36 -1.12 -53.93
C VAL A 5 23.69 -0.68 -53.32
N SER A 6 23.90 0.63 -53.18
CA SER A 6 25.00 1.22 -52.41
C SER A 6 24.55 1.47 -50.98
N GLN A 7 24.85 0.54 -50.07
CA GLN A 7 24.85 0.81 -48.63
C GLN A 7 26.23 1.35 -48.23
N GLY A 8 26.23 2.56 -47.68
CA GLY A 8 27.42 3.22 -47.17
C GLY A 8 28.09 2.42 -46.05
N ASN A 9 29.41 2.34 -46.11
CA ASN A 9 30.28 1.77 -45.08
C ASN A 9 30.03 2.44 -43.72
N GLN A 10 29.39 1.71 -42.81
CA GLN A 10 29.47 2.01 -41.38
C GLN A 10 30.31 0.92 -40.72
N SER A 11 31.56 1.26 -40.41
CA SER A 11 32.43 0.43 -39.59
C SER A 11 31.81 0.29 -38.19
N VAL A 12 31.25 -0.87 -37.89
CA VAL A 12 30.72 -1.18 -36.56
C VAL A 12 31.89 -1.36 -35.61
N GLN A 13 32.22 -0.33 -34.82
CA GLN A 13 33.18 -0.45 -33.73
C GLN A 13 32.54 -1.24 -32.58
N MET A 14 32.98 -2.48 -32.41
CA MET A 14 32.56 -3.33 -31.30
C MET A 14 33.22 -2.82 -30.00
N ARG A 15 32.42 -2.28 -29.07
CA ARG A 15 32.90 -1.81 -27.76
C ARG A 15 33.31 -3.01 -26.90
N ARG A 16 34.61 -3.12 -26.57
CA ARG A 16 35.10 -4.15 -25.64
C ARG A 16 34.51 -3.94 -24.24
N SER A 17 33.87 -4.98 -23.72
CA SER A 17 33.29 -4.97 -22.37
C SER A 17 34.40 -4.89 -21.32
N ARG A 18 34.36 -3.90 -20.42
CA ARG A 18 35.34 -3.77 -19.32
C ARG A 18 35.06 -4.86 -18.27
N LYS A 19 36.08 -5.63 -17.89
CA LYS A 19 35.96 -6.64 -16.83
C LYS A 19 35.50 -5.99 -15.52
N ARG A 20 34.41 -6.50 -14.93
CA ARG A 20 33.90 -6.07 -13.62
C ARG A 20 34.98 -6.31 -12.57
N ARG A 21 35.46 -5.25 -11.90
CA ARG A 21 36.24 -5.39 -10.65
C ARG A 21 35.34 -6.05 -9.61
N LYS A 22 35.75 -7.20 -9.08
CA LYS A 22 35.11 -7.77 -7.88
C LYS A 22 35.39 -6.80 -6.71
N LEU A 23 34.35 -6.21 -6.14
CA LEU A 23 34.46 -5.56 -4.84
C LEU A 23 34.86 -6.63 -3.81
N VAL A 24 36.08 -6.55 -3.31
CA VAL A 24 36.51 -7.38 -2.17
C VAL A 24 35.69 -6.91 -0.97
N ARG A 25 34.93 -7.83 -0.37
CA ARG A 25 34.06 -7.56 0.77
C ARG A 25 34.98 -7.24 1.96
N ASN A 26 35.04 -5.98 2.38
CA ASN A 26 35.83 -5.60 3.56
C ASN A 26 35.25 -6.31 4.80
N THR A 27 36.01 -7.25 5.35
CA THR A 27 35.67 -8.08 6.52
C THR A 27 35.51 -7.24 7.80
N ASP A 28 35.98 -6.00 7.82
CA ASP A 28 35.80 -5.05 8.93
C ASP A 28 34.34 -4.66 9.17
N ARG A 29 33.48 -4.73 8.14
CA ARG A 29 32.05 -4.41 8.28
C ARG A 29 31.28 -5.52 9.00
N ILE A 30 31.78 -6.76 8.99
CA ILE A 30 31.16 -7.92 9.66
C ILE A 30 31.45 -7.90 11.17
N ARG A 31 32.61 -7.36 11.60
CA ARG A 31 32.93 -7.21 13.03
C ARG A 31 32.07 -6.15 13.72
N ARG A 32 31.65 -5.08 13.03
CA ARG A 32 30.73 -4.07 13.61
C ARG A 32 29.30 -4.57 13.79
N THR A 33 28.82 -5.48 12.93
CA THR A 33 27.48 -6.06 13.06
C THR A 33 27.37 -7.18 14.09
N ARG A 34 28.49 -7.77 14.54
CA ARG A 34 28.49 -8.77 15.62
C ARG A 34 28.34 -8.20 17.03
N ASN A 35 28.49 -6.88 17.19
CA ASN A 35 28.25 -6.16 18.45
C ASN A 35 26.85 -5.51 18.54
N ILE A 36 25.88 -6.00 17.76
CA ILE A 36 24.45 -5.67 17.92
C ILE A 36 23.70 -6.81 18.68
N ALA A 37 24.43 -7.86 19.08
CA ALA A 37 23.88 -8.95 19.90
C ALA A 37 24.10 -8.76 21.41
N GLN A 38 24.51 -7.57 21.86
CA GLN A 38 24.39 -7.19 23.27
C GLN A 38 23.14 -6.35 23.42
N ILE A 39 22.02 -7.06 23.61
CA ILE A 39 20.78 -6.54 24.16
C ILE A 39 21.19 -5.75 25.41
N ARG A 40 21.18 -4.42 25.31
CA ARG A 40 21.25 -3.58 26.50
C ARG A 40 20.08 -3.99 27.39
N PRO A 41 20.30 -4.23 28.70
CA PRO A 41 19.21 -4.57 29.60
C PRO A 41 18.14 -3.49 29.46
N SER A 42 16.97 -3.93 29.01
CA SER A 42 15.71 -3.20 28.89
C SER A 42 15.82 -1.70 29.17
N ASP A 43 15.88 -0.87 28.13
CA ASP A 43 15.32 0.48 28.30
C ASP A 43 13.91 0.27 28.88
N PRO A 44 13.60 0.86 30.05
CA PRO A 44 12.28 0.68 30.64
C PRO A 44 11.24 1.11 29.61
N ASP A 45 10.32 0.19 29.28
CA ASP A 45 9.27 0.50 28.31
C ASP A 45 8.51 1.73 28.81
N CYS A 46 8.43 2.76 27.97
CA CYS A 46 7.85 4.03 28.37
C CYS A 46 6.37 3.79 28.74
N PRO A 47 5.94 4.14 29.97
CA PRO A 47 4.57 3.88 30.38
C PRO A 47 3.60 4.68 29.50
N GLY A 48 2.59 4.01 28.96
CA GLY A 48 1.52 4.62 28.18
C GLY A 48 1.39 4.08 26.76
N LEU A 49 0.61 4.79 25.94
CA LEU A 49 0.40 4.43 24.53
C LEU A 49 1.57 4.96 23.70
N ALA A 50 2.18 4.10 22.88
CA ALA A 50 3.24 4.50 21.95
C ALA A 50 2.77 5.53 20.90
N ARG A 51 1.47 5.56 20.55
CA ARG A 51 0.89 6.50 19.58
C ARG A 51 -0.53 6.89 19.98
N ARG A 52 -0.90 8.13 19.66
CA ARG A 52 -2.27 8.65 19.76
C ARG A 52 -2.68 9.21 18.40
N TYR A 53 -3.94 9.02 18.04
CA TYR A 53 -4.51 9.48 16.78
C TYR A 53 -5.65 10.44 17.07
N HIS A 54 -5.75 11.48 16.26
CA HIS A 54 -6.81 12.48 16.34
C HIS A 54 -7.47 12.58 14.96
N GLU A 55 -8.79 12.55 14.93
CA GLU A 55 -9.54 12.80 13.70
C GLU A 55 -9.47 14.28 13.33
N CYS A 56 -9.32 14.54 12.03
CA CYS A 56 -9.29 15.87 11.45
C CYS A 56 -10.33 15.97 10.32
N ASN A 57 -10.64 17.19 9.87
CA ASN A 57 -11.60 17.45 8.79
C ASN A 57 -12.94 16.74 9.02
N THR A 58 -13.47 16.84 10.24
CA THR A 58 -14.67 16.12 10.67
C THR A 58 -15.97 16.67 10.09
N ALA A 59 -15.90 17.83 9.42
CA ALA A 59 -17.01 18.36 8.65
C ALA A 59 -17.31 17.43 7.45
N PRO A 60 -18.59 17.21 7.10
CA PRO A 60 -18.94 16.43 5.93
C PRO A 60 -18.29 16.97 4.66
N CYS A 61 -17.86 16.08 3.76
CA CYS A 61 -17.40 16.47 2.44
C CYS A 61 -18.54 17.14 1.65
N PRO A 62 -18.26 18.17 0.83
CA PRO A 62 -19.27 18.80 0.01
C PRO A 62 -19.79 17.84 -1.07
N GLY A 63 -21.06 18.01 -1.46
CA GLY A 63 -21.72 17.21 -2.49
C GLY A 63 -22.47 16.00 -1.93
N PRO A 64 -22.89 15.06 -2.81
CA PRO A 64 -23.63 13.88 -2.38
C PRO A 64 -22.74 12.95 -1.53
N PRO A 65 -23.32 12.23 -0.55
CA PRO A 65 -22.60 11.22 0.19
C PRO A 65 -21.98 10.18 -0.75
N ARG A 66 -20.69 9.90 -0.56
CA ARG A 66 -19.95 8.88 -1.31
C ARG A 66 -19.49 7.78 -0.37
N ASP A 67 -19.49 6.54 -0.84
CA ASP A 67 -18.86 5.44 -0.11
C ASP A 67 -17.34 5.51 -0.34
N PRO A 68 -16.55 5.86 0.69
CA PRO A 68 -15.09 5.93 0.57
C PRO A 68 -14.45 4.60 0.16
N ARG A 69 -15.06 3.45 0.48
CA ARG A 69 -14.53 2.14 0.08
C ARG A 69 -14.78 1.86 -1.40
N ALA A 70 -15.92 2.31 -1.92
CA ALA A 70 -16.21 2.22 -3.35
C ALA A 70 -15.21 3.05 -4.17
N ASP A 71 -14.93 4.28 -3.72
CA ASP A 71 -13.93 5.14 -4.37
C ASP A 71 -12.53 4.51 -4.33
N GLN A 72 -12.14 3.87 -3.21
CA GLN A 72 -10.86 3.15 -3.09
C GLN A 72 -10.77 1.93 -4.00
N CYS A 73 -11.84 1.13 -4.12
CA CYS A 73 -11.88 0.00 -5.05
C CYS A 73 -11.79 0.45 -6.52
N ALA A 74 -12.48 1.55 -6.89
CA ALA A 74 -12.51 2.06 -8.26
C ALA A 74 -11.12 2.50 -8.79
N VAL A 75 -10.16 2.80 -7.91
CA VAL A 75 -8.75 3.05 -8.31
C VAL A 75 -8.15 1.85 -9.06
N TYR A 76 -8.64 0.64 -8.79
CA TYR A 76 -8.17 -0.59 -9.42
C TYR A 76 -8.90 -0.96 -10.71
N ASP A 77 -9.95 -0.23 -11.11
CA ASP A 77 -10.67 -0.52 -12.36
C ASP A 77 -9.76 -0.39 -13.59
N ARG A 78 -8.78 0.51 -13.51
CA ARG A 78 -7.78 0.75 -14.57
C ARG A 78 -6.50 -0.06 -14.40
N ARG A 79 -6.49 -1.04 -13.49
CA ARG A 79 -5.33 -1.91 -13.22
C ARG A 79 -5.69 -3.35 -13.54
N PRO A 80 -4.95 -4.05 -14.41
CA PRO A 80 -5.27 -5.43 -14.73
C PRO A 80 -5.00 -6.33 -13.51
N PHE A 81 -5.98 -7.15 -13.13
CA PHE A 81 -5.84 -8.20 -12.14
C PHE A 81 -5.81 -9.54 -12.86
N ARG A 82 -4.68 -10.26 -12.76
CA ARG A 82 -4.45 -11.53 -13.48
C ARG A 82 -4.74 -11.40 -14.99
N GLY A 83 -4.31 -10.29 -15.60
CA GLY A 83 -4.43 -10.04 -17.04
C GLY A 83 -5.78 -9.53 -17.52
N ARG A 84 -6.75 -9.26 -16.63
CA ARG A 84 -8.08 -8.75 -17.00
C ARG A 84 -8.43 -7.49 -16.21
N PHE A 85 -9.20 -6.60 -16.82
CA PHE A 85 -9.79 -5.45 -16.14
C PHE A 85 -11.15 -5.83 -15.57
N TYR A 86 -11.48 -5.22 -14.45
CA TYR A 86 -12.72 -5.45 -13.73
C TYR A 86 -13.27 -4.13 -13.22
N THR A 87 -14.59 -4.05 -13.04
CA THR A 87 -15.21 -3.00 -12.23
C THR A 87 -15.35 -3.52 -10.82
N TRP A 88 -14.62 -2.92 -9.89
CA TRP A 88 -14.54 -3.37 -8.50
C TRP A 88 -15.63 -2.72 -7.64
N VAL A 89 -16.22 -3.52 -6.75
CA VAL A 89 -17.13 -3.04 -5.69
C VAL A 89 -16.60 -3.47 -4.33
N PRO A 90 -16.83 -2.68 -3.27
CA PRO A 90 -16.32 -2.99 -1.95
C PRO A 90 -16.98 -4.26 -1.39
N TYR A 91 -16.18 -5.09 -0.74
CA TYR A 91 -16.62 -6.23 0.05
C TYR A 91 -16.06 -6.05 1.45
N VAL A 92 -16.94 -5.95 2.46
CA VAL A 92 -16.51 -5.78 3.85
C VAL A 92 -16.49 -7.15 4.51
N ASP A 93 -15.30 -7.61 4.84
CA ASP A 93 -15.08 -8.77 5.69
C ASP A 93 -15.19 -8.34 7.16
N GLY A 94 -16.02 -9.03 7.94
CA GLY A 94 -16.22 -8.74 9.35
C GLY A 94 -14.97 -8.98 10.21
N GLU A 95 -14.07 -9.87 9.78
CA GLU A 95 -12.85 -10.21 10.53
C GLU A 95 -11.72 -9.21 10.28
N ALA A 96 -11.59 -8.74 9.03
CA ALA A 96 -10.52 -7.82 8.61
C ALA A 96 -11.08 -6.54 7.95
N PRO A 97 -11.85 -5.71 8.67
CA PRO A 97 -12.57 -4.59 8.06
C PRO A 97 -11.66 -3.48 7.53
N CYS A 98 -10.38 -3.44 7.90
CA CYS A 98 -9.41 -2.45 7.40
C CYS A 98 -8.48 -2.98 6.30
N THR A 99 -8.75 -4.19 5.81
CA THR A 99 -8.24 -4.68 4.53
C THR A 99 -9.21 -4.27 3.43
N LEU A 100 -8.70 -3.71 2.35
CA LEU A 100 -9.51 -3.30 1.20
C LEU A 100 -9.79 -4.53 0.34
N ASN A 101 -10.82 -5.27 0.71
CA ASN A 101 -11.36 -6.36 -0.08
C ASN A 101 -12.33 -5.79 -1.13
N CYS A 102 -12.10 -6.13 -2.39
CA CYS A 102 -12.96 -5.72 -3.50
C CYS A 102 -13.41 -6.95 -4.30
N ARG A 103 -14.70 -7.01 -4.66
CA ARG A 103 -15.29 -8.03 -5.52
C ARG A 103 -15.55 -7.45 -6.90
N PRO A 104 -15.19 -8.11 -8.01
CA PRO A 104 -15.61 -7.67 -9.32
C PRO A 104 -17.12 -7.80 -9.51
N ARG A 105 -17.73 -6.85 -10.22
CA ARG A 105 -19.14 -6.95 -10.60
C ARG A 105 -19.40 -8.24 -11.40
N GLY A 106 -20.41 -9.00 -11.00
CA GLY A 106 -20.80 -10.26 -11.66
C GLY A 106 -19.87 -11.45 -11.42
N GLN A 107 -18.91 -11.36 -10.49
CA GLN A 107 -18.02 -12.46 -10.14
C GLN A 107 -18.20 -12.88 -8.66
N GLN A 108 -17.85 -14.13 -8.35
CA GLN A 108 -18.03 -14.72 -7.01
C GLN A 108 -16.76 -14.70 -6.16
N PHE A 109 -15.67 -14.14 -6.66
CA PHE A 109 -14.42 -14.00 -5.90
C PHE A 109 -14.21 -12.56 -5.45
N TYR A 110 -13.44 -12.36 -4.39
CA TYR A 110 -12.90 -11.07 -4.01
C TYR A 110 -11.37 -11.11 -4.02
N ALA A 111 -10.74 -9.94 -4.02
CA ALA A 111 -9.31 -9.78 -3.88
C ALA A 111 -9.02 -8.72 -2.82
N SER A 112 -8.01 -8.97 -2.00
CA SER A 112 -7.44 -7.96 -1.10
C SER A 112 -6.45 -7.11 -1.89
N LEU A 113 -6.84 -5.87 -2.21
CA LEU A 113 -6.07 -5.02 -3.13
C LEU A 113 -5.15 -4.02 -2.40
N ALA A 114 -5.49 -3.64 -1.16
CA ALA A 114 -4.71 -2.73 -0.34
C ALA A 114 -5.15 -2.76 1.14
N LEU A 115 -4.58 -1.88 1.95
CA LEU A 115 -5.21 -1.44 3.19
C LEU A 115 -6.25 -0.36 2.90
N VAL A 116 -7.30 -0.31 3.72
CA VAL A 116 -8.28 0.77 3.69
C VAL A 116 -7.63 2.05 4.19
N ALA A 117 -7.90 3.16 3.52
CA ALA A 117 -7.37 4.48 3.88
C ALA A 117 -7.76 4.91 5.29
N ASP A 118 -6.85 5.58 5.98
CA ASP A 118 -7.07 6.08 7.34
C ASP A 118 -8.30 7.01 7.40
N GLY A 119 -9.08 6.92 8.47
CA GLY A 119 -10.33 7.68 8.63
C GLY A 119 -11.56 7.02 8.01
N THR A 120 -11.39 6.01 7.14
CA THR A 120 -12.53 5.28 6.56
C THR A 120 -13.26 4.47 7.64
N PRO A 121 -14.60 4.51 7.73
CA PRO A 121 -15.35 3.73 8.70
C PRO A 121 -15.14 2.21 8.58
N CYS A 122 -14.98 1.53 9.72
CA CYS A 122 -14.90 0.06 9.85
C CYS A 122 -16.03 -0.54 10.70
N THR A 123 -17.05 0.29 10.99
CA THR A 123 -18.36 0.02 11.62
C THR A 123 -18.58 -1.40 12.16
N LYS A 124 -18.20 -1.60 13.41
CA LYS A 124 -18.86 -2.57 14.29
C LYS A 124 -20.15 -1.91 14.85
N PRO A 125 -21.24 -2.66 15.09
CA PRO A 125 -22.45 -2.11 15.69
C PRO A 125 -22.17 -1.41 17.04
N GLY A 126 -22.85 -0.30 17.33
CA GLY A 126 -22.86 0.36 18.64
C GLY A 126 -21.82 1.46 18.88
N PHE A 127 -20.74 1.56 18.09
CA PHE A 127 -19.74 2.64 18.22
C PHE A 127 -19.15 3.04 16.86
N ARG A 128 -18.82 4.32 16.68
CA ARG A 128 -18.08 4.78 15.49
C ARG A 128 -16.64 4.26 15.58
N ALA A 129 -16.15 3.61 14.52
CA ALA A 129 -14.78 3.13 14.42
C ALA A 129 -14.24 3.40 13.01
N ILE A 130 -12.96 3.76 12.92
CA ILE A 130 -12.27 4.09 11.68
C ILE A 130 -11.00 3.26 11.51
N CYS A 131 -10.59 3.05 10.27
CA CYS A 131 -9.30 2.45 9.97
C CYS A 131 -8.17 3.43 10.28
N VAL A 132 -7.13 2.92 10.93
CA VAL A 132 -5.87 3.62 11.16
C VAL A 132 -4.73 2.61 11.03
N GLN A 133 -3.87 2.78 10.04
CA GLN A 133 -2.74 1.89 9.73
C GLN A 133 -3.17 0.41 9.66
N GLY A 134 -4.27 0.14 8.93
CA GLY A 134 -4.80 -1.22 8.76
C GLY A 134 -5.49 -1.81 9.99
N THR A 135 -5.62 -1.08 11.09
CA THR A 135 -6.34 -1.51 12.29
C THR A 135 -7.62 -0.71 12.49
N CYS A 136 -8.73 -1.38 12.81
CA CYS A 136 -9.97 -0.70 13.18
C CYS A 136 -9.85 -0.14 14.60
N LYS A 137 -9.94 1.19 14.76
CA LYS A 137 -9.83 1.90 16.03
C LYS A 137 -11.15 2.58 16.37
N VAL A 138 -11.55 2.53 17.63
CA VAL A 138 -12.76 3.22 18.11
C VAL A 138 -12.55 4.73 18.04
N SER A 139 -13.46 5.43 17.37
CA SER A 139 -13.56 6.87 17.29
C SER A 139 -14.38 7.38 18.47
N LYS A 140 -13.84 8.35 19.21
CA LYS A 140 -14.52 8.96 20.37
C LYS A 140 -15.25 10.25 20.01
N ILE A 141 -15.46 10.54 18.73
CA ILE A 141 -16.25 11.72 18.34
C ILE A 141 -17.65 11.55 18.93
N LYS A 142 -18.05 12.49 19.80
CA LYS A 142 -19.46 12.64 20.16
C LYS A 142 -20.21 12.88 18.87
N ALA A 143 -21.15 12.01 18.55
CA ALA A 143 -22.04 12.23 17.43
C ALA A 143 -22.80 13.53 17.71
N ASN A 144 -22.31 14.66 17.19
CA ASN A 144 -23.18 15.79 16.89
C ASN A 144 -23.93 15.41 15.62
N TYR A 145 -24.81 14.42 15.77
CA TYR A 145 -25.86 14.15 14.81
C TYR A 145 -26.97 15.14 15.15
N ILE A 146 -27.38 15.91 14.14
CA ILE A 146 -28.47 16.87 14.25
C ILE A 146 -29.71 16.09 14.72
N GLN A 147 -30.36 16.61 15.77
CA GLN A 147 -31.67 16.17 16.23
C GLN A 147 -32.73 16.35 15.14
#